data_AF-A0A061PCW9-F1
#
_entry.id   AF-A0A061PCW9-F1
#
_cell.length_a   1.000
_cell.length_b   1.000
_cell.length_c   1.000
_cell.angle_alpha   90.00
_cell.angle_beta   90.00
_cell.angle_gamma   90.00
#
_symmetry.space_group_name_H-M   'P 1'
#
loop_
_entity.id
_entity.type
_entity.pdbx_description
1 polymer ?
#
loop_
_entity_poly.entity_id
_entity_poly.type
_entity_poly.pdbx_seq_one_letter_code
_entity_poly.pdbx_strand_id
1 'polypeptide(L)'
;MMRKAVIGISVAVILGIAAFIGMYYSLSDMTRANINPFIQEEYWYVQVDEDGIVAEDEQGTVYYELPAMNENGDEKDIEFTALSELREGAFIQLTMKEGFVMTYEEVGEEDVP
;
A
#
# COMPACT_ATOMS: atom_id res chain seq x y z
N MET A 1 5.03 -44.99 -23.21
CA MET A 1 5.55 -44.50 -21.92
C MET A 1 5.60 -42.97 -21.86
N MET A 2 6.22 -42.29 -22.84
CA MET A 2 6.31 -40.82 -22.91
C MET A 2 4.96 -40.08 -22.86
N ARG A 3 3.92 -40.55 -23.58
CA ARG A 3 2.60 -39.88 -23.60
C ARG A 3 1.92 -39.81 -22.23
N LYS A 4 2.05 -40.84 -21.38
CA LYS A 4 1.47 -40.86 -20.03
C LYS A 4 2.22 -39.93 -19.07
N ALA A 5 3.56 -39.84 -19.23
CA ALA A 5 4.38 -38.91 -18.48
C ALA A 5 4.06 -37.44 -18.84
N VAL A 6 3.91 -37.13 -20.14
CA VAL A 6 3.52 -35.79 -20.60
C VAL A 6 2.15 -35.37 -20.08
N ILE A 7 1.16 -36.28 -20.08
CA ILE A 7 -0.16 -36.01 -19.51
C ILE A 7 -0.06 -35.77 -18.00
N GLY A 8 0.69 -36.60 -17.26
CA GLY A 8 0.90 -36.43 -15.83
C GLY A 8 1.54 -35.09 -15.47
N ILE A 9 2.57 -34.67 -16.21
CA ILE A 9 3.22 -33.37 -16.04
C ILE A 9 2.24 -32.23 -16.34
N SER A 10 1.47 -32.35 -17.43
CA SER A 10 0.50 -31.31 -17.80
C SER A 10 -0.57 -31.12 -16.72
N VAL A 11 -1.09 -32.21 -16.16
CA VAL A 11 -2.04 -32.16 -15.04
C VAL A 11 -1.40 -31.52 -13.80
N ALA A 12 -0.16 -31.91 -13.46
CA ALA A 12 0.54 -31.32 -12.32
C ALA A 12 0.78 -29.81 -12.49
N VAL A 13 1.13 -29.34 -13.70
CA VAL A 13 1.29 -27.92 -14.01
C VAL A 13 -0.03 -27.18 -13.87
N ILE A 14 -1.14 -27.72 -14.41
CA ILE A 14 -2.46 -27.09 -14.29
C ILE A 14 -2.88 -26.98 -12.82
N LEU A 15 -2.70 -28.05 -12.03
CA LEU A 15 -2.98 -28.03 -10.60
C LEU A 15 -2.10 -27.03 -9.85
N GLY A 16 -0.83 -26.92 -10.22
CA GLY A 16 0.08 -25.92 -9.69
C GLY A 16 -0.40 -24.50 -9.97
N ILE A 17 -0.75 -24.19 -11.23
CA ILE A 17 -1.28 -22.88 -11.62
C ILE A 17 -2.58 -22.57 -10.86
N ALA A 18 -3.51 -23.52 -10.78
CA ALA A 18 -4.75 -23.34 -10.03
C ALA A 18 -4.50 -23.08 -8.54
N ALA A 19 -3.54 -23.77 -7.94
CA ALA A 19 -3.14 -23.55 -6.55
C ALA A 19 -2.51 -22.15 -6.35
N PHE A 20 -1.65 -21.70 -7.27
CA PHE A 20 -1.07 -20.36 -7.25
C PHE A 20 -2.14 -19.27 -7.39
N ILE A 21 -3.09 -19.44 -8.31
CA ILE A 21 -4.22 -18.52 -8.46
C ILE A 21 -5.05 -18.49 -7.17
N GLY A 22 -5.37 -19.66 -6.60
CA GLY A 22 -6.10 -19.75 -5.33
C GLY A 22 -5.36 -19.07 -4.18
N MET A 23 -4.04 -19.23 -4.10
CA MET A 23 -3.20 -18.55 -3.12
C MET A 23 -3.23 -17.03 -3.30
N TYR A 24 -3.10 -16.53 -4.53
CA TYR A 24 -3.16 -15.09 -4.82
C TYR A 24 -4.49 -14.47 -4.38
N TYR A 25 -5.62 -15.13 -4.67
CA TYR A 25 -6.94 -14.66 -4.23
C TYR A 25 -7.21 -14.84 -2.73
N SER A 26 -6.34 -15.54 -2.00
CA SER A 26 -6.43 -15.65 -0.53
C SER A 26 -5.72 -14.51 0.21
N LEU A 27 -4.91 -13.71 -0.49
CA LEU A 27 -4.24 -12.53 0.06
C LEU A 27 -5.24 -11.39 0.28
N SER A 28 -4.93 -10.48 1.22
CA SER A 28 -5.73 -9.26 1.40
C SER A 28 -5.64 -8.35 0.18
N ASP A 29 -6.66 -7.50 -0.02
CA ASP A 29 -6.69 -6.56 -1.14
C ASP A 29 -5.48 -5.62 -1.13
N MET A 30 -5.09 -5.10 0.05
CA MET A 30 -3.86 -4.32 0.22
C MET A 30 -2.62 -5.09 -0.24
N THR A 31 -2.47 -6.37 0.14
CA THR A 31 -1.30 -7.16 -0.24
C THR A 31 -1.28 -7.40 -1.75
N ARG A 32 -2.44 -7.70 -2.35
CA ARG A 32 -2.58 -7.89 -3.80
C ARG A 32 -2.25 -6.59 -4.55
N ALA A 33 -2.72 -5.45 -4.05
CA ALA A 33 -2.43 -4.15 -4.61
C ALA A 33 -0.93 -3.83 -4.56
N ASN A 34 -0.28 -4.08 -3.42
CA ASN A 34 1.14 -3.81 -3.22
C ASN A 34 2.05 -4.61 -4.17
N ILE A 35 1.76 -5.91 -4.37
CA ILE A 35 2.60 -6.80 -5.18
C ILE A 35 2.30 -6.76 -6.69
N ASN A 36 1.22 -6.09 -7.11
CA ASN A 36 0.82 -6.05 -8.51
C ASN A 36 1.47 -4.85 -9.23
N PRO A 37 2.42 -5.08 -10.17
CA PRO A 37 3.14 -4.02 -10.85
C PRO A 37 2.30 -3.26 -11.90
N PHE A 38 1.06 -3.71 -12.17
CA PHE A 38 0.16 -3.08 -13.13
C PHE A 38 -0.82 -2.09 -12.50
N ILE A 39 -0.85 -2.01 -11.16
CA ILE A 39 -1.60 -0.97 -10.45
C ILE A 39 -0.73 0.27 -10.38
N GLN A 40 -1.27 1.38 -10.88
CA GLN A 40 -0.60 2.68 -10.86
C GLN A 40 -0.50 3.19 -9.42
N GLU A 41 0.62 3.85 -9.14
CA GLU A 41 0.82 4.58 -7.90
C GLU A 41 0.14 5.94 -8.00
N GLU A 42 -0.48 6.34 -6.89
CA GLU A 42 -1.02 7.69 -6.70
C GLU A 42 -0.23 8.34 -5.55
N TYR A 43 0.21 9.58 -5.74
CA TYR A 43 0.94 10.32 -4.72
C TYR A 43 0.02 11.37 -4.09
N TRP A 44 -0.01 11.36 -2.76
CA TRP A 44 -0.78 12.28 -1.94
C TRP A 44 0.16 12.89 -0.90
N TYR A 45 -0.05 14.15 -0.56
CA TYR A 45 0.84 14.91 0.31
C TYR A 45 0.05 15.38 1.53
N VAL A 46 0.59 15.15 2.72
CA VAL A 46 0.04 15.67 3.99
C VAL A 46 1.08 16.54 4.67
N GLN A 47 0.62 17.48 5.49
CA GLN A 47 1.46 18.14 6.49
C GLN A 47 1.13 17.52 7.85
N VAL A 48 2.17 17.12 8.60
CA VAL A 48 2.01 16.55 9.94
C VAL A 48 1.52 17.64 10.89
N ASP A 49 0.42 17.32 11.58
CA ASP A 49 -0.17 18.09 12.68
C ASP A 49 -0.47 17.12 13.82
N GLU A 50 0.00 17.41 15.03
CA GLU A 50 -0.26 16.64 16.26
C GLU A 50 -1.77 16.42 16.51
N ASP A 51 -2.63 17.36 16.09
CA ASP A 51 -4.09 17.22 16.20
C ASP A 51 -4.66 16.10 15.30
N GLY A 52 -3.88 15.64 14.31
CA GLY A 52 -4.23 14.51 13.43
C GLY A 52 -3.91 13.12 13.99
N ILE A 53 -3.34 13.02 15.20
CA ILE A 53 -3.08 11.74 15.86
C ILE A 53 -4.38 11.17 16.43
N VAL A 54 -4.80 10.02 15.91
CA VAL A 54 -6.02 9.33 16.33
C VAL A 54 -5.74 8.33 17.46
N ALA A 55 -4.59 7.66 17.42
CA ALA A 55 -4.17 6.70 18.42
C ALA A 55 -2.65 6.45 18.38
N GLU A 56 -2.12 5.93 19.48
CA GLU A 56 -0.79 5.34 19.58
C GLU A 56 -0.92 3.98 20.28
N ASP A 57 -0.27 2.94 19.75
CA ASP A 57 -0.26 1.62 20.39
C ASP A 57 0.92 1.44 21.36
N GLU A 58 0.89 0.36 22.14
CA GLU A 58 1.94 0.06 23.12
C GLU A 58 3.33 -0.17 22.51
N GLN A 59 3.43 -0.33 21.18
CA GLN A 59 4.67 -0.52 20.44
C GLN A 59 5.22 0.79 19.87
N GLY A 60 4.52 1.92 20.06
CA GLY A 60 4.88 3.24 19.53
C GLY A 60 4.41 3.48 18.10
N THR A 61 3.54 2.61 17.57
CA THR A 61 2.92 2.81 16.26
C THR A 61 1.87 3.91 16.37
N VAL A 62 1.96 4.93 15.53
CA VAL A 62 1.06 6.08 15.55
C VAL A 62 0.08 6.01 14.37
N TYR A 63 -1.19 6.27 14.65
CA TYR A 63 -2.28 6.28 13.68
C TYR A 63 -2.68 7.73 13.42
N TYR A 64 -2.62 8.14 12.16
CA TYR A 64 -2.93 9.49 11.69
C TYR A 64 -4.19 9.49 10.85
N GLU A 65 -4.95 10.58 10.93
CA GLU A 65 -5.96 10.98 9.96
C GLU A 65 -5.70 12.45 9.63
N LEU A 66 -5.16 12.71 8.44
CA LEU A 66 -4.69 14.03 8.03
C LEU A 66 -5.28 14.44 6.67
N PRO A 67 -5.57 15.74 6.46
CA PRO A 67 -5.97 16.24 5.16
C PRO A 67 -4.81 16.11 4.17
N ALA A 68 -5.09 15.50 3.02
CA ALA A 68 -4.12 15.24 1.98
C ALA A 68 -4.51 15.89 0.66
N MET A 69 -3.51 16.34 -0.10
CA MET A 69 -3.68 16.91 -1.44
C MET A 69 -2.88 16.11 -2.47
N ASN A 70 -3.39 15.95 -3.69
CA ASN A 70 -2.65 15.35 -4.80
C ASN A 70 -2.15 16.40 -5.81
N GLU A 71 -1.39 15.98 -6.82
CA GLU A 71 -0.87 16.86 -7.88
C GLU A 71 -1.95 17.59 -8.70
N ASN A 72 -3.20 17.13 -8.67
CA ASN A 72 -4.31 17.79 -9.35
C ASN A 72 -5.01 18.85 -8.47
N GLY A 73 -4.60 18.98 -7.21
CA GLY A 73 -5.25 19.82 -6.21
C GLY A 73 -6.53 19.21 -5.63
N ASP A 74 -6.74 17.90 -5.78
CA ASP A 74 -7.84 17.20 -5.09
C ASP A 74 -7.49 17.02 -3.61
N GLU A 75 -8.44 17.27 -2.72
CA GLU A 75 -8.27 17.14 -1.27
C GLU A 75 -9.14 16.01 -0.69
N LYS A 76 -8.59 15.24 0.25
CA LYS A 76 -9.33 14.28 1.10
C LYS A 76 -8.57 13.96 2.38
N ASP A 77 -9.27 13.55 3.43
CA ASP A 77 -8.62 12.99 4.62
C ASP A 77 -8.11 11.58 4.32
N ILE A 78 -6.88 11.27 4.75
CA ILE A 78 -6.25 9.95 4.59
C ILE A 78 -5.84 9.42 5.95
N GLU A 79 -6.34 8.23 6.26
CA GLU A 79 -5.87 7.44 7.40
C GLU A 79 -4.60 6.67 7.02
N PHE A 80 -3.56 6.77 7.84
CA PHE A 80 -2.36 5.98 7.70
C PHE A 80 -1.66 5.74 9.03
N THR A 81 -0.66 4.87 9.00
CA THR A 81 0.06 4.44 10.19
C THR A 81 1.56 4.66 10.01
N ALA A 82 2.22 5.21 11.02
CA ALA A 82 3.66 5.39 11.07
C ALA A 82 4.27 4.55 12.20
N LEU A 83 5.51 4.07 11.99
CA LEU A 83 6.24 3.27 12.98
C LEU A 83 6.62 4.04 14.25
N SER A 84 6.57 5.37 14.18
CA SER A 84 6.79 6.29 15.28
C SER A 84 6.12 7.61 14.93
N GLU A 85 5.97 8.48 15.93
CA GLU A 85 5.50 9.84 15.72
C GLU A 85 6.37 10.57 14.67
N LEU A 86 5.70 11.19 13.71
CA LEU A 86 6.33 11.99 12.67
C LEU A 86 6.62 13.40 13.19
N ARG A 87 7.62 14.06 12.61
CA ARG A 87 7.99 15.41 13.02
C ARG A 87 6.84 16.39 12.71
N GLU A 88 6.40 17.12 13.73
CA GLU A 88 5.43 18.20 13.58
C GLU A 88 5.81 19.19 12.47
N GLY A 89 4.86 19.50 11.60
CA GLY A 89 5.02 20.39 10.45
C GLY A 89 5.78 19.80 9.25
N ALA A 90 6.23 18.54 9.32
CA ALA A 90 6.86 17.86 8.18
C ALA A 90 5.86 17.61 7.05
N PHE A 91 6.36 17.64 5.81
CA PHE A 91 5.58 17.22 4.64
C PHE A 91 5.86 15.74 4.35
N ILE A 92 4.80 14.97 4.15
CA ILE A 92 4.87 13.52 3.94
C ILE A 92 4.19 13.19 2.61
N GLN A 93 4.92 12.52 1.73
CA GLN A 93 4.37 11.90 0.54
C GLN A 93 3.88 10.49 0.89
N LEU A 94 2.59 10.24 0.65
CA LEU A 94 1.94 8.94 0.74
C LEU A 94 1.88 8.32 -0.65
N THR A 95 2.50 7.15 -0.82
CA THR A 95 2.37 6.34 -2.04
C THR A 95 1.17 5.43 -1.86
N MET A 96 0.12 5.63 -2.66
CA MET A 96 -1.11 4.86 -2.60
C MET A 96 -1.27 3.92 -3.80
N LYS A 97 -1.92 2.78 -3.58
CA LYS A 97 -2.41 1.87 -4.63
C LYS A 97 -3.80 1.35 -4.26
N GLU A 98 -4.76 1.48 -5.18
CA GLU A 98 -6.16 1.06 -4.97
C GLU A 98 -6.77 1.58 -3.65
N GLY A 99 -6.43 2.81 -3.26
CA GLY A 99 -6.93 3.44 -2.03
C GLY A 99 -6.22 3.04 -0.74
N PHE A 100 -5.19 2.19 -0.79
CA PHE A 100 -4.36 1.85 0.37
C PHE A 100 -3.05 2.62 0.35
N VAL A 101 -2.61 3.14 1.51
CA VAL A 101 -1.26 3.69 1.70
C VAL A 101 -0.25 2.53 1.76
N MET A 102 0.67 2.50 0.82
CA MET A 102 1.70 1.47 0.71
C MET A 102 2.99 1.86 1.43
N THR A 103 3.39 3.13 1.26
CA THR A 103 4.58 3.70 1.90
C THR A 103 4.33 5.18 2.20
N TYR A 104 5.10 5.71 3.14
CA TYR A 104 5.19 7.14 3.41
C TYR A 104 6.66 7.56 3.41
N GLU A 105 6.94 8.76 2.93
CA GLU A 105 8.29 9.35 2.90
C GLU A 105 8.21 10.83 3.25
N GLU A 106 9.14 11.31 4.07
CA GLU A 106 9.26 12.74 4.35
C GLU A 106 9.92 13.46 3.18
N VAL A 107 9.30 14.55 2.73
CA VAL A 107 9.71 15.34 1.56
C VAL A 107 9.89 16.82 1.90
N GLY A 108 10.56 17.57 1.03
CA GLY A 108 10.67 19.03 1.18
C GLY A 108 9.36 19.74 0.87
N GLU A 109 9.20 20.96 1.38
CA GLU A 109 8.06 21.83 1.00
C GLU A 109 8.09 22.12 -0.50
N GLU A 110 9.30 22.21 -1.09
CA GLU A 110 9.52 22.41 -2.52
C GLU A 110 9.06 21.25 -3.41
N ASP A 111 8.85 20.07 -2.84
CA ASP A 111 8.41 18.86 -3.54
C ASP A 111 6.88 18.66 -3.45
N VAL A 112 6.18 19.52 -2.68
CA VAL A 112 4.72 19.51 -2.58
C VAL A 112 4.12 20.32 -3.75
N PRO A 113 3.08 19.80 -4.45
CA PRO A 113 2.45 20.45 -5.61
C PRO A 113 1.83 21.83 -5.37
#